data_AF-A0A7S2FYY2-F1
#
_entry.id   AF-A0A7S2FYY2-F1
#
_cell.length_a   1.000
_cell.length_b   1.000
_cell.length_c   1.000
_cell.angle_alpha   90.00
_cell.angle_beta   90.00
_cell.angle_gamma   90.00
#
_symmetry.space_group_name_H-M   'P 1'
#
loop_
_entity.id
_entity.type
_entity.pdbx_description
1 polymer ?
#
loop_
_entity_poly.entity_id
_entity_poly.type
_entity_poly.pdbx_seq_one_letter_code
_entity_poly.pdbx_strand_id
1 'polypeptide(L)'
;KGQALPQVASGDNLEIILEEGRFMPGLVEGLMGAKAGDVKEISVSFPNMASSKSLPQELAGKPAIFEITVHEVKNRVLPELNDEFAASIRDDLTFAELENEVRTAVTQERDDKTVDQRNRMVELQLYERVKVDIPDTLVTEQAREKFAMMMADFREQGTP
;
A
#
# COMPACT_ATOMS: atom_id res chain seq x y z
N LYS A 1 24.54 26.91 5.55
CA LYS A 1 23.10 27.20 5.33
C LYS A 1 22.74 26.67 3.95
N GLY A 2 22.15 25.47 3.89
CA GLY A 2 21.83 24.77 2.65
C GLY A 2 20.64 25.41 1.92
N GLN A 3 20.49 25.10 0.63
CA GLN A 3 19.32 25.51 -0.15
C GLN A 3 18.05 24.88 0.44
N ALA A 4 17.01 25.70 0.60
CA ALA A 4 15.68 25.23 0.99
C ALA A 4 15.18 24.25 -0.07
N LEU A 5 14.73 23.08 0.36
CA LEU A 5 14.13 22.09 -0.54
C LEU A 5 12.85 22.68 -1.16
N PRO A 6 12.51 22.32 -2.40
CA PRO A 6 11.28 22.78 -3.05
C PRO A 6 10.04 22.42 -2.22
N GLN A 7 8.95 23.19 -2.36
CA GLN A 7 7.70 23.08 -1.56
C GLN A 7 7.08 21.66 -1.48
N VAL A 8 7.50 20.73 -2.34
CA VAL A 8 7.18 19.29 -2.25
C VAL A 8 7.71 18.61 -0.96
N ALA A 9 8.65 19.23 -0.24
CA ALA A 9 9.19 18.74 1.03
C ALA A 9 8.71 19.52 2.27
N SER A 10 7.87 20.54 2.09
CA SER A 10 7.29 21.34 3.16
C SER A 10 5.80 21.03 3.26
N GLY A 11 5.31 20.68 4.44
CA GLY A 11 3.90 20.45 4.67
C GLY A 11 3.52 20.83 6.09
N ASP A 12 2.48 21.66 6.20
CA ASP A 12 1.92 22.08 7.48
C ASP A 12 0.85 21.06 7.93
N ASN A 13 0.80 20.75 9.23
CA ASN A 13 -0.18 19.85 9.84
C ASN A 13 -0.25 18.43 9.23
N LEU A 14 0.90 17.82 8.94
CA LEU A 14 0.95 16.43 8.48
C LEU A 14 0.82 15.45 9.65
N GLU A 15 -0.13 14.51 9.57
CA GLU A 15 -0.19 13.38 10.49
C GLU A 15 0.85 12.32 10.09
N ILE A 16 1.89 12.18 10.91
CA ILE A 16 2.95 11.19 10.73
C ILE A 16 2.65 9.99 11.62
N ILE A 17 2.32 8.86 10.99
CA ILE A 17 2.25 7.58 11.68
C ILE A 17 3.70 7.10 11.90
N LEU A 18 4.10 6.96 13.17
CA LEU A 18 5.42 6.46 13.59
C LEU A 18 5.52 4.94 13.39
N GLU A 19 5.29 4.47 12.17
CA GLU A 19 5.50 3.08 11.75
C GLU A 19 6.83 2.95 11.01
N GLU A 20 7.63 1.96 11.40
CA GLU A 20 8.89 1.64 10.73
C GLU A 20 8.64 1.30 9.25
N GLY A 21 9.38 1.96 8.35
CA GLY A 21 9.29 1.73 6.90
C GLY A 21 8.18 2.47 6.15
N ARG A 22 7.27 3.17 6.86
CA ARG A 22 6.24 4.01 6.20
C ARG A 22 6.78 5.38 5.76
N PHE A 23 7.79 5.89 6.48
CA PHE A 23 8.47 7.16 6.22
C PHE A 23 9.98 6.95 6.03
N MET A 24 10.67 8.04 5.69
CA MET A 24 12.11 8.00 5.42
C MET A 24 12.88 7.47 6.63
N PRO A 25 13.85 6.57 6.41
CA PRO A 25 14.71 6.09 7.49
C PRO A 25 15.45 7.27 8.14
N GLY A 26 15.51 7.27 9.48
CA GLY A 26 16.05 8.37 10.29
C GLY A 26 15.05 9.47 10.66
N LEU A 27 13.96 9.64 9.91
CA LEU A 27 12.92 10.64 10.24
C LEU A 27 12.12 10.21 11.47
N VAL A 28 11.62 8.97 11.43
CA VAL A 28 10.85 8.37 12.53
C VAL A 28 11.74 8.23 13.78
N GLU A 29 12.99 7.81 13.61
CA GLU A 29 13.97 7.65 14.70
C GLU A 29 14.28 8.98 15.41
N GLY A 30 14.47 10.07 14.67
CA GLY A 30 14.72 11.38 15.26
C GLY A 30 13.49 11.99 15.97
N LEU A 31 12.28 11.61 15.52
CA LEU A 31 11.01 11.99 16.14
C LEU A 31 10.65 11.11 17.34
N MET A 32 11.25 9.93 17.49
CA MET A 32 11.06 9.11 18.69
C MET A 32 11.50 9.88 19.94
N GLY A 33 10.62 9.89 20.95
CA GLY A 33 10.84 10.61 22.21
C GLY A 33 10.67 12.14 22.14
N ALA A 34 10.25 12.70 21.00
CA ALA A 34 9.81 14.10 20.94
C ALA A 34 8.45 14.27 21.63
N LYS A 35 8.26 15.41 22.31
CA LYS A 35 6.98 15.78 22.94
C LYS A 35 6.23 16.78 22.08
N ALA A 36 4.92 16.89 22.30
CA ALA A 36 4.13 17.97 21.71
C ALA A 36 4.71 19.33 22.12
N GLY A 37 4.94 20.20 21.14
CA GLY A 37 5.59 21.50 21.28
C GLY A 37 7.10 21.51 21.00
N ASP A 38 7.75 20.36 20.82
CA ASP A 38 9.18 20.31 20.54
C ASP A 38 9.47 20.68 19.07
N VAL A 39 10.53 21.48 18.88
CA VAL A 39 11.15 21.74 17.57
C VAL A 39 12.44 20.95 17.51
N LYS A 40 12.57 20.04 16.55
CA LYS A 40 13.80 19.26 16.32
C LYS A 40 14.30 19.45 14.90
N GLU A 41 15.61 19.65 14.78
CA GLU A 41 16.33 19.50 13.52
C GLU A 41 16.83 18.07 13.39
N ILE A 42 16.38 17.36 12.36
CA ILE A 42 16.78 15.97 12.10
C ILE A 42 17.47 15.92 10.74
N SER A 43 18.70 15.43 10.72
CA SER A 43 19.41 15.11 9.48
C SER A 43 19.00 13.73 8.99
N VAL A 44 18.31 13.66 7.85
CA VAL A 44 17.89 12.39 7.22
C VAL A 44 18.41 12.32 5.80
N SER A 45 18.53 11.11 5.27
CA SER A 45 18.85 10.88 3.86
C SER A 45 17.63 10.36 3.14
N PHE A 46 17.33 10.92 1.97
CA PHE A 46 16.21 10.46 1.16
C PHE A 46 16.48 9.02 0.66
N PRO A 47 15.51 8.10 0.78
CA PRO A 47 15.67 6.74 0.26
C PRO A 47 15.89 6.75 -1.26
N ASN A 48 16.63 5.75 -1.75
CA ASN A 48 16.88 5.60 -3.19
C ASN A 48 15.56 5.44 -3.96
N MET A 49 15.55 5.95 -5.20
CA MET A 49 14.40 6.07 -6.11
C MET A 49 13.45 4.86 -6.20
N ALA A 50 13.91 3.66 -5.88
CA ALA A 50 13.11 2.43 -5.95
C ALA A 50 11.92 2.40 -4.97
N SER A 51 12.00 3.10 -3.83
CA SER A 51 11.01 2.99 -2.75
C SER A 51 9.90 4.05 -2.78
N SER A 52 9.98 5.04 -3.66
CA SER A 52 9.03 6.15 -3.62
C SER A 52 8.71 6.64 -5.03
N LYS A 53 7.60 6.14 -5.58
CA LYS A 53 6.98 6.66 -6.81
C LYS A 53 6.55 8.13 -6.71
N SER A 54 6.67 8.73 -5.53
CA SER A 54 6.21 10.08 -5.19
C SER A 54 7.34 11.08 -4.98
N LEU A 55 8.62 10.66 -5.04
CA LEU A 55 9.76 11.57 -4.85
C LEU A 55 10.33 12.08 -6.19
N PRO A 56 10.62 13.39 -6.31
CA PRO A 56 11.39 13.91 -7.43
C PRO A 56 12.75 13.22 -7.54
N GLN A 57 13.11 12.84 -8.76
CA GLN A 57 14.39 12.19 -9.10
C GLN A 57 15.61 12.91 -8.53
N GLU A 58 15.50 14.23 -8.42
CA GLU A 58 16.56 15.12 -7.96
C GLU A 58 16.85 15.04 -6.47
N LEU A 59 15.97 14.42 -5.66
CA LEU A 59 16.11 14.36 -4.20
C LEU A 59 16.56 12.98 -3.70
N ALA A 60 16.54 11.94 -4.55
CA ALA A 60 16.93 10.59 -4.17
C ALA A 60 18.40 10.53 -3.68
N GLY A 61 18.62 9.97 -2.49
CA GLY A 61 19.95 9.78 -1.90
C GLY A 61 20.65 11.05 -1.40
N LYS A 62 20.00 12.24 -1.45
CA LYS A 62 20.59 13.47 -0.94
C LYS A 62 20.40 13.59 0.58
N PRO A 63 21.41 14.07 1.34
CA PRO A 63 21.23 14.43 2.73
C PRO A 63 20.41 15.71 2.85
N ALA A 64 19.43 15.70 3.74
CA ALA A 64 18.55 16.83 4.03
C ALA A 64 18.42 17.04 5.55
N ILE A 65 18.28 18.31 5.94
CA ILE A 65 17.98 18.68 7.32
C ILE A 65 16.52 19.12 7.35
N PHE A 66 15.70 18.41 8.11
CA PHE A 66 14.30 18.78 8.33
C PHE A 66 14.18 19.40 9.72
N GLU A 67 13.65 20.62 9.75
CA GLU A 67 13.17 21.24 10.98
C GLU A 67 11.71 20.85 11.15
N ILE A 68 11.41 20.05 12.17
CA ILE A 68 10.06 19.55 12.42
C ILE A 68 9.56 20.12 13.74
N THR A 69 8.41 20.78 13.66
CA THR A 69 7.67 21.24 14.84
C THR A 69 6.58 20.22 15.14
N VAL A 70 6.67 19.56 16.30
CA VAL A 70 5.67 18.58 16.72
C VAL A 70 4.50 19.33 17.33
N HIS A 71 3.37 19.41 16.64
CA HIS A 71 2.18 20.08 17.17
C HIS A 71 1.44 19.23 18.21
N GLU A 72 1.20 17.95 17.89
CA GLU A 72 0.42 17.06 18.74
C GLU A 72 0.95 15.63 18.61
N VAL A 73 0.96 14.88 19.71
CA VAL A 73 1.30 13.45 19.73
C VAL A 73 0.03 12.68 20.11
N LYS A 74 -0.59 12.03 19.14
CA LYS A 74 -1.76 11.16 19.36
C LYS A 74 -1.27 9.73 19.50
N ASN A 75 -1.76 9.02 20.52
CA ASN A 75 -1.52 7.59 20.66
C ASN A 75 -2.72 6.81 20.12
N ARG A 76 -2.48 5.84 19.24
CA ARG A 76 -3.51 4.89 18.80
C ARG A 76 -3.70 3.86 19.90
N VAL A 77 -4.73 4.06 20.72
CA VAL A 77 -5.18 3.01 21.64
C VAL A 77 -6.01 2.03 20.83
N LEU A 78 -5.47 0.84 20.62
CA LEU A 78 -6.25 -0.26 20.05
C LEU A 78 -7.37 -0.59 21.05
N PRO A 79 -8.63 -0.66 20.60
CA PRO A 79 -9.71 -1.11 21.46
C PRO A 79 -9.46 -2.56 21.91
N GLU A 80 -10.01 -2.94 23.05
CA GLU A 80 -9.95 -4.33 23.48
C GLU A 80 -10.70 -5.20 22.47
N LEU A 81 -10.09 -6.34 22.13
CA LEU A 81 -10.68 -7.32 21.21
C LEU A 81 -11.78 -8.10 21.95
N ASN A 82 -12.97 -7.50 22.01
CA ASN A 82 -14.14 -8.02 22.71
C ASN A 82 -15.40 -7.98 21.82
N ASP A 83 -16.53 -8.45 22.35
CA ASP A 83 -17.80 -8.47 21.62
C ASP A 83 -18.29 -7.05 21.26
N GLU A 84 -17.91 -6.02 22.01
CA GLU A 84 -18.23 -4.61 21.67
C GLU A 84 -17.48 -4.16 20.40
N PHE A 85 -16.22 -4.59 20.23
CA PHE A 85 -15.47 -4.36 18.99
C PHE A 85 -16.09 -5.10 17.81
N ALA A 86 -16.52 -6.36 18.00
CA ALA A 86 -17.18 -7.13 16.96
C ALA A 86 -18.53 -6.50 16.55
N ALA A 87 -19.31 -6.02 17.52
CA ALA A 87 -20.54 -5.27 17.29
C ALA A 87 -20.31 -3.95 16.51
N SER A 88 -19.14 -3.31 16.65
CA SER A 88 -18.80 -2.11 15.87
C SER A 88 -18.63 -2.37 14.37
N ILE A 89 -18.37 -3.61 13.97
CA ILE A 89 -18.22 -4.04 12.57
C ILE A 89 -19.58 -4.47 12.02
N ARG A 90 -20.30 -5.30 12.78
CA ARG A 90 -21.62 -5.81 12.42
C ARG A 90 -22.42 -6.09 13.69
N ASP A 91 -23.65 -5.59 13.72
CA ASP A 91 -24.59 -5.87 14.80
C ASP A 91 -24.74 -7.39 14.99
N ASP A 92 -24.82 -7.83 16.26
CA ASP A 92 -24.90 -9.24 16.69
C ASP A 92 -23.69 -10.14 16.37
N LEU A 93 -22.53 -9.57 16.00
CA LEU A 93 -21.30 -10.34 15.81
C LEU A 93 -20.56 -10.54 17.14
N THR A 94 -20.23 -11.78 17.48
CA THR A 94 -19.32 -12.07 18.60
C THR A 94 -17.85 -12.03 18.17
N PHE A 95 -16.93 -11.81 19.12
CA PHE A 95 -15.50 -11.85 18.82
C PHE A 95 -15.07 -13.21 18.23
N ALA A 96 -15.65 -14.31 18.72
CA ALA A 96 -15.36 -15.65 18.23
C ALA A 96 -15.80 -15.86 16.78
N GLU A 97 -16.94 -15.29 16.38
CA GLU A 97 -17.42 -15.35 14.99
C GLU A 97 -16.56 -14.48 14.07
N LEU A 98 -16.20 -13.28 14.50
CA LEU A 98 -15.28 -12.41 13.77
C LEU A 98 -13.91 -13.11 13.55
N GLU A 99 -13.36 -13.75 14.58
CA GLU A 99 -12.09 -14.49 14.46
C GLU A 99 -12.21 -15.63 13.45
N ASN A 100 -13.32 -16.37 13.46
CA ASN A 100 -13.57 -17.47 12.54
C ASN A 100 -13.78 -16.98 11.10
N GLU A 101 -14.50 -15.88 10.88
CA GLU A 101 -14.66 -15.28 9.55
C GLU A 101 -13.31 -14.83 8.99
N VAL A 102 -12.50 -14.12 9.78
CA VAL A 102 -11.16 -13.67 9.37
C VAL A 102 -10.26 -14.88 9.09
N ARG A 103 -10.28 -15.91 9.93
CA ARG A 103 -9.50 -17.13 9.71
C ARG A 103 -9.92 -17.83 8.43
N THR A 104 -11.21 -17.89 8.15
CA THR A 104 -11.75 -18.52 6.94
C THR A 104 -11.35 -17.73 5.70
N ALA A 105 -11.50 -16.40 5.72
CA ALA A 105 -11.11 -15.53 4.62
C ALA A 105 -9.61 -15.64 4.30
N VAL A 106 -8.75 -15.63 5.32
CA VAL A 106 -7.29 -15.78 5.15
C VAL A 106 -6.94 -17.17 4.60
N THR A 107 -7.65 -18.22 5.03
CA THR A 107 -7.42 -19.59 4.54
C THR A 107 -7.84 -19.71 3.08
N GLN A 108 -9.03 -19.21 2.72
CA GLN A 108 -9.52 -19.18 1.35
C GLN A 108 -8.58 -18.39 0.43
N GLU A 109 -8.16 -17.19 0.84
CA GLU A 109 -7.22 -16.38 0.05
C GLU A 109 -5.89 -17.11 -0.20
N ARG A 110 -5.39 -17.86 0.80
CA ARG A 110 -4.17 -18.68 0.65
C ARG A 110 -4.39 -19.85 -0.30
N ASP A 111 -5.52 -20.53 -0.20
CA ASP A 111 -5.85 -21.67 -1.06
C ASP A 111 -6.01 -21.21 -2.50
N ASP A 112 -6.74 -20.12 -2.74
CA ASP A 112 -6.93 -19.51 -4.06
C ASP A 112 -5.59 -19.08 -4.66
N LYS A 113 -4.73 -18.39 -3.89
CA LYS A 113 -3.39 -18.03 -4.35
C LYS A 113 -2.54 -19.24 -4.69
N THR A 114 -2.66 -20.33 -3.93
CA THR A 114 -1.92 -21.56 -4.18
C THR A 114 -2.38 -22.24 -5.47
N VAL A 115 -3.70 -22.30 -5.69
CA VAL A 115 -4.30 -22.84 -6.91
C VAL A 115 -3.90 -22.01 -8.11
N ASP A 116 -3.99 -20.68 -8.02
CA ASP A 116 -3.58 -19.77 -9.09
C ASP A 116 -2.10 -19.89 -9.42
N GLN A 117 -1.23 -19.92 -8.41
CA GLN A 117 0.21 -20.13 -8.63
C GLN A 117 0.49 -21.47 -9.30
N ARG A 118 -0.17 -22.55 -8.86
CA ARG A 118 -0.02 -23.87 -9.46
C ARG A 118 -0.46 -23.85 -10.92
N ASN A 119 -1.65 -23.31 -11.20
CA ASN A 119 -2.19 -23.23 -12.55
C ASN A 119 -1.28 -22.38 -13.44
N ARG A 120 -0.79 -21.23 -12.94
CA ARG A 120 0.15 -20.37 -13.64
C ARG A 120 1.46 -21.09 -14.00
N MET A 121 2.01 -21.86 -13.06
CA MET A 121 3.22 -22.65 -13.32
C MET A 121 2.99 -23.72 -14.40
N VAL A 122 1.84 -24.40 -14.36
CA VAL A 122 1.46 -25.39 -15.37
C VAL A 122 1.26 -24.72 -16.74
N GLU A 123 0.57 -23.58 -16.81
CA GLU A 123 0.38 -22.79 -18.03
C GLU A 123 1.72 -22.38 -18.65
N LEU A 124 2.65 -21.86 -17.84
CA LEU A 124 3.97 -21.46 -18.32
C LEU A 124 4.75 -22.65 -18.88
N GLN A 125 4.73 -23.79 -18.17
CA GLN A 125 5.39 -25.02 -18.65
C GLN A 125 4.74 -25.58 -19.92
N LEU A 126 3.42 -25.45 -20.08
CA LEU A 126 2.73 -25.82 -21.31
C LEU A 126 3.08 -24.88 -22.46
N TYR A 127 3.12 -23.56 -22.20
CA TYR A 127 3.50 -22.56 -23.19
C TYR A 127 4.92 -22.78 -23.73
N GLU A 128 5.88 -23.16 -22.88
CA GLU A 128 7.25 -23.46 -23.30
C GLU A 128 7.34 -24.70 -24.21
N ARG A 129 6.45 -25.67 -24.04
CA ARG A 129 6.49 -26.96 -24.75
C ARG A 129 5.60 -27.01 -25.98
N VAL A 130 4.53 -26.20 -26.02
CA VAL A 130 3.51 -26.22 -27.06
C VAL A 130 3.69 -25.01 -27.98
N LYS A 131 4.24 -25.25 -29.17
CA LYS A 131 4.22 -24.27 -30.27
C LYS A 131 3.00 -24.52 -31.14
N VAL A 132 1.99 -23.66 -31.00
CA VAL A 132 0.80 -23.64 -31.85
C VAL A 132 0.82 -22.35 -32.65
N ASP A 133 0.58 -22.46 -33.95
CA ASP A 133 0.43 -21.29 -34.83
C ASP A 133 -1.01 -20.81 -34.71
N ILE A 134 -1.21 -19.59 -34.19
CA ILE A 134 -2.54 -19.05 -33.90
C ILE A 134 -2.90 -18.08 -35.03
N PRO A 135 -4.01 -18.30 -35.76
CA PRO A 135 -4.49 -17.38 -36.78
C PRO A 135 -4.81 -15.99 -36.22
N ASP A 136 -4.41 -14.94 -36.94
CA ASP A 136 -4.65 -13.54 -36.55
C ASP A 136 -6.14 -13.23 -36.32
N THR A 137 -7.03 -13.88 -37.07
CA THR A 137 -8.49 -13.71 -36.94
C THR A 137 -8.98 -14.02 -35.52
N LEU A 138 -8.52 -15.12 -34.94
CA LEU A 138 -8.87 -15.53 -33.57
C LEU A 138 -8.34 -14.54 -32.52
N VAL A 139 -7.14 -13.98 -32.75
CA VAL A 139 -6.56 -12.97 -31.86
C VAL A 139 -7.40 -11.69 -31.89
N THR A 140 -7.81 -11.22 -33.08
CA THR A 140 -8.68 -10.04 -33.20
C THR A 140 -10.05 -10.23 -32.56
N GLU A 141 -10.66 -11.42 -32.68
CA GLU A 141 -11.94 -11.70 -32.04
C GLU A 141 -11.82 -11.70 -30.51
N GLN A 142 -10.80 -12.38 -29.97
CA GLN A 142 -10.51 -12.40 -28.54
C GLN A 142 -10.17 -11.01 -27.99
N ALA A 143 -9.42 -10.20 -28.74
CA ALA A 143 -9.10 -8.83 -28.35
C ALA A 143 -10.37 -7.96 -28.29
N ARG A 144 -11.28 -8.10 -29.27
CA ARG A 144 -12.57 -7.38 -29.27
C ARG A 144 -13.46 -7.81 -28.10
N GLU A 145 -13.49 -9.11 -27.80
CA GLU A 145 -14.28 -9.64 -26.68
C GLU A 145 -13.79 -9.10 -25.34
N LYS A 146 -12.47 -9.17 -25.08
CA LYS A 146 -11.87 -8.62 -23.86
C LYS A 146 -12.05 -7.10 -23.75
N PHE A 147 -11.92 -6.39 -24.86
CA PHE A 147 -12.18 -4.95 -24.88
C PHE A 147 -13.65 -4.62 -24.58
N ALA A 148 -14.59 -5.40 -25.10
CA ALA A 148 -16.01 -5.25 -24.80
C ALA A 148 -16.33 -5.52 -23.33
N MET A 149 -15.72 -6.55 -22.72
CA MET A 149 -15.85 -6.82 -21.27
C MET A 149 -15.31 -5.65 -20.44
N MET A 150 -14.08 -5.19 -20.74
CA MET A 150 -13.47 -4.06 -20.04
C MET A 150 -14.32 -2.78 -20.15
N MET A 151 -14.90 -2.51 -21.31
CA MET A 151 -15.82 -1.37 -21.51
C MET A 151 -17.15 -1.55 -20.77
N ALA A 152 -17.61 -2.78 -20.55
CA ALA A 152 -18.79 -3.04 -19.73
C ALA A 152 -18.48 -2.78 -18.23
N ASP A 153 -17.33 -3.26 -17.75
CA ASP A 153 -16.87 -3.04 -16.37
C ASP A 153 -16.67 -1.55 -16.06
N PHE A 154 -16.10 -0.77 -16.99
CA PHE A 154 -15.95 0.68 -16.83
C PHE A 154 -17.30 1.39 -16.76
N ARG A 155 -18.27 0.97 -17.58
CA ARG A 155 -19.63 1.53 -17.53
C ARG A 155 -20.34 1.22 -16.22
N GLU A 156 -20.12 0.03 -15.63
CA GLU A 156 -20.65 -0.31 -14.31
C GLU A 156 -19.96 0.47 -13.17
N GLN A 157 -18.66 0.78 -13.29
CA GLN A 157 -17.91 1.54 -12.30
C GLN A 157 -18.07 3.07 -12.40
N GLY A 158 -18.86 3.57 -13.37
CA GLY A 158 -19.30 4.96 -13.42
C GLY A 158 -18.23 5.98 -13.84
N THR A 159 -17.13 5.55 -14.46
CA THR A 159 -16.16 6.46 -15.09
C THR A 159 -16.32 6.43 -16.62
N PRO A 160 -16.40 7.61 -17.28
CA PRO A 160 -16.63 7.73 -18.72
C PRO A 160 -15.48 7.21 -19.58
#